data_AF-A0A2M8JTG3-F1
#
_entry.id   AF-A0A2M8JTG3-F1
#
_cell.length_a   1.000
_cell.length_b   1.000
_cell.length_c   1.000
_cell.angle_alpha   90.00
_cell.angle_beta   90.00
_cell.angle_gamma   90.00
#
_symmetry.space_group_name_H-M   'P 1'
#
loop_
_entity.id
_entity.type
_entity.pdbx_description
1 polymer ?
#
loop_
_entity_poly.entity_id
_entity_poly.type
_entity_poly.pdbx_seq_one_letter_code
_entity_poly.pdbx_strand_id
1 'polypeptide(L)'
;MLQSYPTKNGTGISIFGNFAELNFLYDTIHHFAETLDETKNNIQKAQSNLLMNFAYEVRKASYGNRLTDKFTYSGDNTEHTLYGFQLVWTDVLIFINVLRFNAGFNQSDKLQQAILYNLEYTVEASLFDYDSEGANHIKNYIGHGINITDEFAFIIYQALHIKYVTMKSGKTRFRKIPHLLDGHFSSWKEEYKNIIASFRISAKQQNCEVTDLGFSEFPEIVW
;
A
#
# COMPACT_ATOMS: atom_id res chain seq x y z
N MET A 1 -4.37 -19.38 -1.49
CA MET A 1 -4.92 -18.02 -1.31
C MET A 1 -4.01 -17.30 -0.34
N LEU A 2 -3.79 -16.00 -0.54
CA LEU A 2 -3.04 -15.18 0.42
C LEU A 2 -3.69 -15.27 1.81
N GLN A 3 -2.86 -15.27 2.84
CA GLN A 3 -3.27 -15.16 4.23
C GLN A 3 -2.86 -13.80 4.78
N SER A 4 -3.58 -13.31 5.77
CA SER A 4 -3.20 -12.06 6.41
C SER A 4 -3.57 -11.98 7.87
N TYR A 5 -2.75 -11.24 8.60
CA TYR A 5 -2.91 -11.00 10.03
C TYR A 5 -2.61 -9.54 10.34
N PRO A 6 -3.42 -8.88 11.19
CA PRO A 6 -3.04 -7.60 11.75
C PRO A 6 -1.70 -7.71 12.46
N THR A 7 -0.86 -6.69 12.33
CA THR A 7 0.42 -6.69 13.04
C THR A 7 0.18 -6.51 14.55
N LYS A 8 1.12 -6.97 15.39
CA LYS A 8 0.95 -7.05 16.85
C LYS A 8 0.60 -5.70 17.50
N ASN A 9 1.19 -4.61 17.01
CA ASN A 9 0.93 -3.25 17.48
C ASN A 9 -0.10 -2.50 16.62
N GLY A 10 -0.73 -3.18 15.66
CA GLY A 10 -1.79 -2.63 14.82
C GLY A 10 -1.34 -1.51 13.90
N THR A 11 -0.05 -1.45 13.60
CA THR A 11 0.52 -0.48 12.64
C THR A 11 0.15 -0.85 11.21
N GLY A 12 -0.02 -2.13 10.93
CA GLY A 12 -0.29 -2.58 9.58
C GLY A 12 -0.82 -4.00 9.51
N ILE A 13 -0.58 -4.59 8.35
CA ILE A 13 -0.97 -5.94 7.98
C ILE A 13 0.29 -6.76 7.67
N SER A 14 0.29 -8.01 8.07
CA SER A 14 1.22 -9.03 7.56
C SER A 14 0.48 -9.86 6.52
N ILE A 15 1.03 -9.99 5.31
CA ILE A 15 0.45 -10.78 4.23
C ILE A 15 1.40 -11.93 3.91
N PHE A 16 0.86 -13.14 3.83
CA PHE A 16 1.59 -14.36 3.57
C PHE A 16 1.04 -15.10 2.35
N GLY A 17 1.92 -15.83 1.67
CA GLY A 17 1.57 -16.75 0.60
C GLY A 17 2.70 -17.75 0.38
N ASN A 18 2.43 -18.78 -0.41
CA ASN A 18 3.51 -19.61 -0.93
C ASN A 18 4.30 -18.86 -2.02
N PHE A 19 5.42 -19.47 -2.47
CA PHE A 19 6.26 -18.87 -3.50
C PHE A 19 5.49 -18.50 -4.78
N ALA A 20 4.63 -19.39 -5.28
CA ALA A 20 3.88 -19.14 -6.51
C ALA A 20 2.89 -17.98 -6.35
N GLU A 21 2.17 -17.92 -5.24
CA GLU A 21 1.18 -16.87 -4.95
C GLU A 21 1.81 -15.48 -4.87
N LEU A 22 2.95 -15.36 -4.18
CA LEU A 22 3.66 -14.08 -4.10
C LEU A 22 4.28 -13.67 -5.44
N ASN A 23 4.76 -14.62 -6.25
CA ASN A 23 5.26 -14.29 -7.58
C ASN A 23 4.12 -13.86 -8.51
N PHE A 24 2.96 -14.51 -8.46
CA PHE A 24 1.80 -14.06 -9.23
C PHE A 24 1.35 -12.65 -8.82
N LEU A 25 1.37 -12.34 -7.52
CA LEU A 25 1.11 -10.98 -7.06
C LEU A 25 2.17 -9.99 -7.57
N TYR A 26 3.46 -10.33 -7.45
CA TYR A 26 4.56 -9.52 -7.97
C TYR A 26 4.43 -9.25 -9.47
N ASP A 27 4.21 -10.29 -10.27
CA ASP A 27 4.08 -10.18 -11.73
C ASP A 27 2.87 -9.32 -12.11
N THR A 28 1.76 -9.43 -11.37
CA THR A 28 0.57 -8.58 -11.56
C THR A 28 0.88 -7.12 -11.28
N ILE A 29 1.58 -6.82 -10.19
CA ILE A 29 1.98 -5.44 -9.86
C ILE A 29 2.93 -4.89 -10.91
N HIS A 30 3.93 -5.68 -11.29
CA HIS A 30 4.95 -5.30 -12.26
C HIS A 30 4.35 -5.02 -13.64
N HIS A 31 3.41 -5.85 -14.09
CA HIS A 31 2.69 -5.66 -15.34
C HIS A 31 1.99 -4.29 -15.40
N PHE A 32 1.25 -3.91 -14.36
CA PHE A 32 0.59 -2.60 -14.34
C PHE A 32 1.60 -1.45 -14.28
N ALA A 33 2.70 -1.61 -13.56
CA ALA A 33 3.72 -0.57 -13.49
C ALA A 33 4.44 -0.35 -14.83
N GLU A 34 4.75 -1.42 -15.57
CA GLU A 34 5.39 -1.33 -16.90
C GLU A 34 4.53 -0.63 -17.95
N THR A 35 3.21 -0.54 -17.73
CA THR A 35 2.30 0.16 -18.66
C THR A 35 2.34 1.68 -18.50
N LEU A 36 2.99 2.20 -17.46
CA LEU A 36 3.04 3.62 -17.11
C LEU A 36 4.22 4.33 -17.77
N ASP A 37 3.97 5.47 -18.41
CA ASP A 37 5.01 6.33 -18.99
C ASP A 37 5.45 7.41 -18.00
N GLU A 38 6.47 7.07 -17.21
CA GLU A 38 7.05 7.95 -16.19
C GLU A 38 7.72 9.22 -16.77
N THR A 39 8.09 9.19 -18.05
CA THR A 39 8.89 10.26 -18.68
C THR A 39 8.06 11.45 -19.16
N LYS A 40 6.77 11.21 -19.41
CA LYS A 40 5.88 12.22 -20.02
C LYS A 40 4.78 12.71 -19.10
N ASN A 41 4.53 12.00 -18.00
CA ASN A 41 3.38 12.27 -17.15
C ASN A 41 3.73 12.06 -15.67
N ASN A 42 3.77 13.16 -14.90
CA ASN A 42 4.05 13.11 -13.46
C ASN A 42 3.05 12.26 -12.67
N ILE A 43 1.80 12.17 -13.12
CA ILE A 43 0.78 11.30 -12.51
C ILE A 43 1.18 9.83 -12.67
N GLN A 44 1.58 9.44 -13.88
CA GLN A 44 2.01 8.06 -14.15
C GLN A 44 3.34 7.75 -13.47
N LYS A 45 4.26 8.72 -13.38
CA LYS A 45 5.48 8.63 -12.55
C LYS A 45 5.15 8.35 -11.09
N ALA A 46 4.22 9.11 -10.49
CA ALA A 46 3.80 8.91 -9.11
C ALA A 46 3.19 7.51 -8.88
N GLN A 47 2.33 7.06 -9.81
CA GLN A 47 1.73 5.73 -9.76
C GLN A 47 2.77 4.62 -9.92
N SER A 48 3.72 4.76 -10.85
CA SER A 48 4.78 3.78 -11.04
C SER A 48 5.66 3.64 -9.80
N ASN A 49 6.07 4.77 -9.20
CA ASN A 49 6.85 4.75 -7.95
C ASN A 49 6.12 4.04 -6.80
N LEU A 50 4.79 4.23 -6.68
CA LEU A 50 3.97 3.51 -5.70
C LEU A 50 3.95 2.00 -5.96
N LEU A 51 3.72 1.59 -7.21
CA LEU A 51 3.68 0.17 -7.59
C LEU A 51 5.06 -0.49 -7.46
N MET A 52 6.14 0.20 -7.82
CA MET A 52 7.51 -0.30 -7.69
C MET A 52 7.91 -0.52 -6.23
N ASN A 53 7.54 0.40 -5.33
CA ASN A 53 7.73 0.19 -3.89
C ASN A 53 6.98 -1.05 -3.39
N PHE A 54 5.74 -1.25 -3.85
CA PHE A 54 4.97 -2.42 -3.48
C PHE A 54 5.58 -3.72 -4.05
N ALA A 55 5.91 -3.73 -5.34
CA ALA A 55 6.54 -4.87 -6.01
C ALA A 55 7.85 -5.27 -5.33
N TYR A 56 8.65 -4.29 -4.89
CA TYR A 56 9.88 -4.55 -4.15
C TYR A 56 9.64 -5.35 -2.87
N GLU A 57 8.65 -4.96 -2.06
CA GLU A 57 8.32 -5.69 -0.83
C GLU A 57 7.83 -7.12 -1.11
N VAL A 58 6.95 -7.30 -2.10
CA VAL A 58 6.45 -8.63 -2.48
C VAL A 58 7.58 -9.53 -2.99
N ARG A 59 8.49 -8.99 -3.81
CA ARG A 59 9.66 -9.74 -4.32
C ARG A 59 10.61 -10.13 -3.20
N LYS A 60 10.90 -9.22 -2.28
CA LYS A 60 11.77 -9.54 -1.13
C LYS A 60 11.12 -10.59 -0.23
N ALA A 61 9.80 -10.57 -0.10
CA ALA A 61 9.06 -11.60 0.61
C ALA A 61 9.19 -12.98 -0.05
N SER A 62 8.95 -13.08 -1.36
CA SER A 62 8.95 -14.37 -2.08
C SER A 62 10.27 -15.12 -1.99
N TYR A 63 11.39 -14.41 -1.81
CA TYR A 63 12.71 -15.00 -1.57
C TYR A 63 13.05 -15.26 -0.09
N GLY A 64 12.12 -15.02 0.83
CA GLY A 64 12.31 -15.23 2.27
C GLY A 64 13.16 -14.17 2.95
N ASN A 65 13.36 -13.00 2.33
CA ASN A 65 14.14 -11.90 2.92
C ASN A 65 13.30 -10.97 3.83
N ARG A 66 12.04 -11.32 4.08
CA ARG A 66 11.11 -10.58 4.95
C ARG A 66 10.62 -11.50 6.07
N LEU A 67 9.36 -11.90 6.06
CA LEU A 67 8.79 -12.84 7.01
C LEU A 67 8.77 -14.25 6.42
N THR A 68 8.91 -15.24 7.30
CA THR A 68 8.63 -16.64 7.00
C THR A 68 7.76 -17.22 8.10
N ASP A 69 6.87 -18.11 7.73
CA ASP A 69 6.03 -18.86 8.67
C ASP A 69 5.89 -20.30 8.20
N LYS A 70 5.43 -21.17 9.10
CA LYS A 70 5.22 -22.60 8.86
C LYS A 70 3.74 -22.91 8.96
N PHE A 71 3.21 -23.57 7.95
CA PHE A 71 1.80 -23.92 7.89
C PHE A 71 1.64 -25.41 7.58
N THR A 72 0.72 -26.06 8.27
CA THR A 72 0.38 -27.47 8.03
C THR A 72 -1.11 -27.54 7.69
N TYR A 73 -1.46 -28.17 6.57
CA TYR A 73 -2.86 -28.38 6.22
C TYR A 73 -3.50 -29.38 7.19
N SER A 74 -4.75 -29.16 7.58
CA SER A 74 -5.48 -30.11 8.41
C SER A 74 -5.56 -31.48 7.70
N GLY A 75 -4.98 -32.52 8.31
CA GLY A 75 -4.92 -33.87 7.74
C GLY A 75 -3.70 -34.15 6.86
N ASP A 76 -2.80 -33.17 6.70
CA ASP A 76 -1.46 -33.34 6.16
C ASP A 76 -0.46 -33.27 7.32
N ASN A 77 0.58 -34.11 7.31
CA ASN A 77 1.68 -34.04 8.28
C ASN A 77 2.90 -33.30 7.69
N THR A 78 2.76 -32.76 6.48
CA THR A 78 3.79 -31.99 5.79
C THR A 78 3.73 -30.54 6.21
N GLU A 79 4.85 -30.02 6.70
CA GLU A 79 5.03 -28.61 6.99
C GLU A 79 5.39 -27.85 5.70
N HIS A 80 4.61 -26.83 5.37
CA HIS A 80 4.82 -25.97 4.22
C HIS A 80 5.34 -24.61 4.68
N THR A 81 6.32 -24.06 3.97
CA THR A 81 6.84 -22.72 4.24
C THR A 81 5.96 -21.68 3.57
N LEU A 82 5.49 -20.72 4.37
CA LEU A 82 4.90 -19.48 3.89
C LEU A 82 5.92 -18.37 3.95
N TYR A 83 5.82 -17.48 2.98
CA TYR A 83 6.61 -16.27 2.86
C TYR A 83 5.70 -15.08 3.05
N GLY A 84 6.18 -14.00 3.66
CA GLY A 84 5.34 -12.85 3.90
C GLY A 84 6.08 -11.53 4.02
N PHE A 85 5.32 -10.45 3.98
CA PHE A 85 5.77 -9.08 4.16
C PHE A 85 4.77 -8.32 5.01
N GLN A 86 5.16 -7.13 5.47
CA GLN A 86 4.32 -6.25 6.25
C GLN A 86 4.17 -4.91 5.56
N LEU A 87 2.96 -4.36 5.58
CA LEU A 87 2.66 -3.03 5.07
C LEU A 87 1.89 -2.23 6.11
N VAL A 88 2.14 -0.93 6.18
CA VAL A 88 1.32 -0.01 6.97
C VAL A 88 -0.08 0.05 6.36
N TRP A 89 -1.11 0.20 7.20
CA TRP A 89 -2.51 0.20 6.74
C TRP A 89 -2.80 1.25 5.66
N THR A 90 -2.26 2.45 5.78
CA THR A 90 -2.44 3.51 4.78
C THR A 90 -1.82 3.12 3.44
N ASP A 91 -0.66 2.47 3.49
CA ASP A 91 0.15 2.14 2.32
C ASP A 91 -0.53 1.08 1.47
N VAL A 92 -1.00 -0.01 2.09
CA VAL A 92 -1.68 -1.08 1.37
C VAL A 92 -2.97 -0.58 0.70
N LEU A 93 -3.72 0.33 1.33
CA LEU A 93 -4.92 0.93 0.74
C LEU A 93 -4.57 1.80 -0.48
N ILE A 94 -3.51 2.60 -0.39
CA ILE A 94 -3.01 3.41 -1.51
C ILE A 94 -2.56 2.51 -2.66
N PHE A 95 -1.77 1.47 -2.39
CA PHE A 95 -1.29 0.54 -3.42
C PHE A 95 -2.42 -0.18 -4.14
N ILE A 96 -3.44 -0.68 -3.40
CA ILE A 96 -4.61 -1.32 -4.01
C ILE A 96 -5.38 -0.32 -4.89
N ASN A 97 -5.51 0.94 -4.48
CA ASN A 97 -6.15 1.97 -5.32
C ASN A 97 -5.39 2.19 -6.64
N VAL A 98 -4.06 2.27 -6.60
CA VAL A 98 -3.25 2.41 -7.84
C VAL A 98 -3.42 1.19 -8.73
N LEU A 99 -3.39 -0.02 -8.17
CA LEU A 99 -3.61 -1.25 -8.94
C LEU A 99 -4.99 -1.29 -9.59
N ARG A 100 -6.05 -0.99 -8.84
CA ARG A 100 -7.43 -1.06 -9.36
C ARG A 100 -7.73 0.01 -10.38
N PHE A 101 -7.20 1.22 -10.18
CA PHE A 101 -7.25 2.25 -11.20
C PHE A 101 -6.61 1.76 -12.50
N ASN A 102 -5.37 1.27 -12.43
CA ASN A 102 -4.65 0.82 -13.63
C ASN A 102 -5.28 -0.41 -14.28
N ALA A 103 -5.86 -1.33 -13.51
CA ALA A 103 -6.62 -2.46 -14.04
C ALA A 103 -7.91 -2.06 -14.77
N GLY A 104 -8.45 -0.86 -14.49
CA GLY A 104 -9.62 -0.31 -15.18
C GLY A 104 -9.30 0.37 -16.51
N PHE A 105 -8.06 0.83 -16.71
CA PHE A 105 -7.60 1.47 -17.95
C PHE A 105 -6.78 0.55 -18.86
N ASN A 106 -6.08 -0.42 -18.27
CA ASN A 106 -5.25 -1.38 -19.00
C ASN A 106 -5.97 -2.73 -19.14
N GLN A 107 -5.64 -3.45 -20.22
CA GLN A 107 -6.17 -4.80 -20.41
C GLN A 107 -5.61 -5.71 -19.32
N SER A 108 -6.51 -6.23 -18.48
CA SER A 108 -6.19 -7.22 -17.47
C SER A 108 -6.77 -8.57 -17.84
N ASP A 109 -6.03 -9.64 -17.58
CA ASP A 109 -6.51 -11.00 -17.76
C ASP A 109 -7.28 -11.52 -16.52
N LYS A 110 -7.87 -12.71 -16.65
CA LYS A 110 -8.68 -13.31 -15.58
C LYS A 110 -7.85 -13.64 -14.34
N LEU A 111 -6.59 -14.02 -14.51
CA LEU A 111 -5.70 -14.38 -13.41
C LEU A 111 -5.32 -13.12 -12.62
N GLN A 112 -4.94 -12.05 -13.30
CA GLN A 112 -4.64 -10.75 -12.69
C GLN A 112 -5.84 -10.22 -11.91
N GLN A 113 -7.05 -10.28 -12.48
CA GLN A 113 -8.26 -9.88 -11.76
C GLN A 113 -8.51 -10.74 -10.52
N ALA A 114 -8.34 -12.06 -10.62
CA ALA A 114 -8.47 -12.96 -9.48
C ALA A 114 -7.47 -12.63 -8.35
N ILE A 115 -6.22 -12.29 -8.71
CA ILE A 115 -5.17 -11.88 -7.77
C ILE A 115 -5.55 -10.57 -7.08
N LEU A 116 -6.04 -9.58 -7.82
CA LEU A 116 -6.48 -8.31 -7.25
C LEU A 116 -7.65 -8.50 -6.27
N TYR A 117 -8.68 -9.26 -6.64
CA TYR A 117 -9.77 -9.59 -5.73
C TYR A 117 -9.29 -10.36 -4.49
N ASN A 118 -8.29 -11.24 -4.66
CA ASN A 118 -7.73 -11.97 -3.54
C ASN A 118 -7.00 -11.04 -2.55
N LEU A 119 -6.22 -10.09 -3.06
CA LEU A 119 -5.54 -9.08 -2.24
C LEU A 119 -6.55 -8.20 -1.50
N GLU A 120 -7.59 -7.72 -2.17
CA GLU A 120 -8.64 -6.91 -1.56
C GLU A 120 -9.36 -7.64 -0.44
N TYR A 121 -9.82 -8.86 -0.70
CA TYR A 121 -10.48 -9.71 0.28
C TYR A 121 -9.58 -9.94 1.51
N THR A 122 -8.30 -10.23 1.26
CA THR A 122 -7.31 -10.49 2.32
C THR A 122 -7.13 -9.26 3.20
N VAL A 123 -6.99 -8.07 2.59
CA VAL A 123 -6.89 -6.82 3.35
C VAL A 123 -8.17 -6.51 4.11
N GLU A 124 -9.34 -6.66 3.49
CA GLU A 124 -10.63 -6.43 4.15
C GLU A 124 -10.81 -7.33 5.37
N ALA A 125 -10.55 -8.63 5.23
CA ALA A 125 -10.64 -9.60 6.32
C ALA A 125 -9.74 -9.19 7.50
N SER A 126 -8.51 -8.76 7.21
CA SER A 126 -7.56 -8.32 8.23
C SER A 126 -7.97 -7.03 8.93
N LEU A 127 -8.58 -6.07 8.21
CA LEU A 127 -9.15 -4.87 8.83
C LEU A 127 -10.22 -5.25 9.87
N PHE A 128 -11.13 -6.15 9.50
CA PHE A 128 -12.22 -6.60 10.38
C PHE A 128 -11.73 -7.36 11.60
N ASP A 129 -10.69 -8.19 11.44
CA ASP A 129 -10.04 -8.93 12.52
C ASP A 129 -9.37 -7.98 13.53
N TYR A 130 -8.71 -6.92 13.05
CA TYR A 130 -8.07 -5.94 13.93
C TYR A 130 -9.06 -5.10 14.74
N ASP A 131 -10.02 -4.48 14.05
CA ASP A 131 -11.04 -3.63 14.68
C ASP A 131 -12.25 -3.42 13.77
N SER A 132 -13.30 -4.21 13.96
CA SER A 132 -14.50 -4.19 13.10
C SER A 132 -15.21 -2.83 13.03
N GLU A 133 -15.16 -2.04 14.11
CA GLU A 133 -15.71 -0.66 14.13
C GLU A 133 -14.95 0.23 13.14
N GLY A 134 -13.62 0.31 13.24
CA GLY A 134 -12.80 1.04 12.28
C GLY A 134 -12.91 0.49 10.86
N ALA A 135 -12.93 -0.84 10.72
CA ALA A 135 -13.01 -1.52 9.43
C ALA A 135 -14.25 -1.11 8.61
N ASN A 136 -15.41 -0.93 9.27
CA ASN A 136 -16.63 -0.47 8.59
C ASN A 136 -16.48 0.88 7.89
N HIS A 137 -15.60 1.75 8.39
CA HIS A 137 -15.29 3.03 7.78
C HIS A 137 -14.12 2.95 6.79
N ILE A 138 -13.18 2.04 7.00
CA ILE A 138 -11.96 1.92 6.19
C ILE A 138 -12.17 1.08 4.93
N LYS A 139 -13.04 0.07 4.95
CA LYS A 139 -13.25 -0.85 3.81
C LYS A 139 -13.63 -0.13 2.51
N ASN A 140 -14.28 1.03 2.61
CA ASN A 140 -14.64 1.87 1.46
C ASN A 140 -13.44 2.58 0.80
N TYR A 141 -12.22 2.35 1.31
CA TYR A 141 -10.97 2.80 0.69
C TYR A 141 -10.21 1.65 0.03
N ILE A 142 -10.76 0.43 -0.01
CA ILE A 142 -10.13 -0.71 -0.69
C ILE A 142 -10.45 -0.59 -2.19
N GLY A 143 -9.43 -0.29 -2.99
CA GLY A 143 -9.54 -0.25 -4.45
C GLY A 143 -10.25 0.98 -5.03
N HIS A 144 -10.79 1.86 -4.20
CA HIS A 144 -11.38 3.13 -4.60
C HIS A 144 -11.31 4.17 -3.48
N GLY A 145 -11.76 5.41 -3.76
CA GLY A 145 -11.90 6.48 -2.77
C GLY A 145 -10.63 7.27 -2.47
N ILE A 146 -9.48 6.92 -3.06
CA ILE A 146 -8.22 7.67 -2.95
C ILE A 146 -7.88 8.27 -4.31
N ASN A 147 -7.63 9.59 -4.37
CA ASN A 147 -7.23 10.25 -5.61
C ASN A 147 -5.76 9.96 -5.95
N ILE A 148 -5.53 8.82 -6.60
CA ILE A 148 -4.20 8.41 -7.10
C ILE A 148 -3.82 9.10 -8.42
N THR A 149 -4.67 9.98 -8.94
CA THR A 149 -4.41 10.76 -10.18
C THR A 149 -3.78 12.11 -9.90
N ASP A 150 -3.41 12.36 -8.65
CA ASP A 150 -2.62 13.52 -8.25
C ASP A 150 -1.13 13.29 -8.58
N GLU A 151 -0.48 14.25 -9.22
CA GLU A 151 0.96 14.16 -9.52
C GLU A 151 1.84 14.11 -8.25
N PHE A 152 1.32 14.56 -7.12
CA PHE A 152 2.00 14.51 -5.82
C PHE A 152 1.67 13.25 -5.03
N ALA A 153 0.90 12.30 -5.57
CA ALA A 153 0.44 11.11 -4.85
C ALA A 153 1.58 10.33 -4.17
N PHE A 154 2.75 10.24 -4.81
CA PHE A 154 3.91 9.55 -4.26
C PHE A 154 4.50 10.26 -3.03
N ILE A 155 4.75 11.57 -3.12
CA ILE A 155 5.32 12.32 -1.99
C ILE A 155 4.29 12.50 -0.85
N ILE A 156 3.00 12.60 -1.18
CA ILE A 156 1.90 12.56 -0.22
C ILE A 156 1.90 11.23 0.53
N TYR A 157 2.01 10.10 -0.18
CA TYR A 157 2.10 8.77 0.41
C TYR A 157 3.24 8.69 1.43
N GLN A 158 4.44 9.17 1.08
CA GLN A 158 5.59 9.11 1.99
C GLN A 158 5.36 9.95 3.25
N ALA A 159 4.84 11.16 3.10
CA ALA A 159 4.54 12.01 4.25
C ALA A 159 3.42 11.43 5.12
N LEU A 160 2.40 10.84 4.51
CA LEU A 160 1.31 10.19 5.21
C LEU A 160 1.78 8.96 5.99
N HIS A 161 2.66 8.15 5.40
CA HIS A 161 3.32 7.03 6.06
C HIS A 161 4.03 7.51 7.33
N ILE A 162 4.90 8.52 7.22
CA ILE A 162 5.65 9.07 8.36
C ILE A 162 4.68 9.58 9.43
N LYS A 163 3.66 10.34 9.03
CA LYS A 163 2.64 10.86 9.95
C LYS A 163 1.88 9.74 10.65
N TYR A 164 1.49 8.69 9.93
CA TYR A 164 0.76 7.57 10.50
C TYR A 164 1.63 6.78 11.48
N VAL A 165 2.85 6.40 11.09
CA VAL A 165 3.74 5.58 11.92
C VAL A 165 4.14 6.30 13.21
N THR A 166 4.35 7.63 13.16
CA THR A 166 4.71 8.44 14.32
C THR A 166 3.56 8.71 15.29
N MET A 167 2.31 8.52 14.87
CA MET A 167 1.17 8.60 15.79
C MET A 167 1.21 7.45 16.80
N LYS A 168 0.73 7.72 18.02
CA LYS A 168 0.58 6.70 19.06
C LYS A 168 -0.20 5.49 18.53
N SER A 169 0.38 4.29 18.71
CA SER A 169 -0.18 3.03 18.23
C SER A 169 -1.51 2.65 18.90
N GLY A 170 -2.23 1.73 18.26
CA GLY A 170 -3.52 1.21 18.72
C GLY A 170 -4.72 1.64 17.88
N LYS A 171 -5.91 1.22 18.32
CA LYS A 171 -7.17 1.35 17.57
C LYS A 171 -7.56 2.78 17.25
N THR A 172 -7.25 3.75 18.13
CA THR A 172 -7.54 5.16 17.87
C THR A 172 -6.80 5.69 16.64
N ARG A 173 -5.56 5.26 16.40
CA ARG A 173 -4.80 5.62 15.19
C ARG A 173 -5.39 4.95 13.96
N PHE A 174 -5.71 3.66 14.05
CA PHE A 174 -6.36 2.91 12.97
C PHE A 174 -7.68 3.54 12.52
N ARG A 175 -8.56 3.89 13.46
CA ARG A 175 -9.84 4.56 13.18
C ARG A 175 -9.70 5.96 12.55
N LYS A 176 -8.50 6.57 12.59
CA LYS A 176 -8.21 7.84 11.92
C LYS A 176 -7.81 7.69 10.45
N ILE A 177 -7.61 6.48 9.94
CA ILE A 177 -7.22 6.22 8.55
C ILE A 177 -8.13 6.97 7.55
N PRO A 178 -9.48 6.95 7.66
CA PRO A 178 -10.35 7.66 6.72
C PRO A 178 -10.05 9.17 6.70
N HIS A 179 -9.95 9.80 7.87
CA HIS A 179 -9.62 11.22 7.98
C HIS A 179 -8.23 11.55 7.42
N LEU A 180 -7.25 10.67 7.63
CA LEU A 180 -5.91 10.82 7.09
C LEU A 180 -5.90 10.72 5.57
N LEU A 181 -6.56 9.73 4.98
CA LEU A 181 -6.65 9.58 3.54
C LEU A 181 -7.42 10.74 2.89
N ASP A 182 -8.61 11.06 3.41
CA ASP A 182 -9.43 12.17 2.90
C ASP A 182 -8.69 13.50 2.97
N GLY A 183 -8.03 13.79 4.10
CA GLY A 183 -7.33 15.05 4.32
C GLY A 183 -6.15 15.25 3.36
N HIS A 184 -5.40 14.20 3.04
CA HIS A 184 -4.17 14.32 2.25
C HIS A 184 -4.33 13.96 0.77
N PHE A 185 -5.41 13.31 0.36
CA PHE A 185 -5.67 12.99 -1.06
C PHE A 185 -6.85 13.77 -1.66
N SER A 186 -7.46 14.70 -0.91
CA SER A 186 -8.50 15.60 -1.45
C SER A 186 -7.95 17.00 -1.67
N SER A 187 -7.85 17.44 -2.93
CA SER A 187 -7.21 18.72 -3.30
C SER A 187 -7.88 19.97 -2.71
N TRP A 188 -9.16 19.88 -2.33
CA TRP A 188 -9.90 20.99 -1.72
C TRP A 188 -9.72 21.09 -0.20
N LYS A 189 -9.16 20.07 0.47
CA LYS A 189 -8.94 20.06 1.93
C LYS A 189 -7.75 20.95 2.29
N GLU A 190 -7.82 21.53 3.49
CA GLU A 190 -6.75 22.41 3.97
C GLU A 190 -5.47 21.61 4.29
N GLU A 191 -5.60 20.37 4.78
CA GLU A 191 -4.46 19.49 5.04
C GLU A 191 -3.65 19.22 3.77
N TYR A 192 -4.32 18.95 2.64
CA TYR A 192 -3.70 18.84 1.32
C TYR A 192 -3.00 20.13 0.91
N LYS A 193 -3.70 21.28 0.96
CA LYS A 193 -3.12 22.56 0.51
C LYS A 193 -1.88 22.92 1.32
N ASN A 194 -1.94 22.72 2.64
CA ASN A 194 -0.83 23.00 3.54
C ASN A 194 0.37 22.10 3.26
N ILE A 195 0.16 20.80 3.03
CA ILE A 195 1.28 19.89 2.76
C ILE A 195 1.92 20.18 1.41
N ILE A 196 1.14 20.45 0.36
CA ILE A 196 1.68 20.83 -0.96
C ILE A 196 2.42 22.17 -0.90
N ALA A 197 1.91 23.15 -0.14
CA ALA A 197 2.63 24.40 0.09
C ALA A 197 3.98 24.16 0.76
N SER A 198 4.04 23.26 1.74
CA SER A 198 5.30 22.88 2.40
C SER A 198 6.28 22.21 1.42
N PHE A 199 5.79 21.31 0.55
CA PHE A 199 6.63 20.66 -0.46
C PHE A 199 7.18 21.66 -1.47
N ARG A 200 6.39 22.64 -1.92
CA ARG A 200 6.87 23.70 -2.83
C ARG A 200 8.00 24.52 -2.22
N ILE A 201 7.95 24.78 -0.90
CA ILE A 201 9.03 25.46 -0.18
C ILE A 201 10.28 24.58 -0.17
N SER A 202 10.15 23.30 0.18
CA SER A 202 11.27 22.35 0.21
C SER A 202 11.90 22.14 -1.18
N ALA A 203 11.09 21.98 -2.23
CA ALA A 203 11.54 21.84 -3.61
C ALA A 203 12.38 23.04 -4.06
N LYS A 204 11.91 24.26 -3.73
CA LYS A 204 12.67 25.50 -4.00
C LYS A 204 14.00 25.55 -3.27
N GLN A 205 14.05 25.08 -2.01
CA GLN A 205 15.29 25.04 -1.23
C GLN A 205 16.30 24.03 -1.78
N GLN A 206 15.82 22.91 -2.33
CA GLN A 206 16.64 21.84 -2.91
C GLN A 206 16.91 22.03 -4.42
N ASN A 207 16.35 23.08 -5.03
CA ASN A 207 16.44 23.36 -6.46
C ASN A 207 16.00 22.16 -7.34
N CYS A 208 14.87 21.56 -6.99
CA CYS A 208 14.25 20.45 -7.72
C CYS A 208 12.74 20.69 -7.92
N GLU A 209 12.09 19.83 -8.71
CA GLU A 209 10.64 19.81 -8.82
C GLU A 209 10.00 19.14 -7.60
N VAL A 210 8.75 19.50 -7.28
CA VAL A 210 8.02 18.89 -6.16
C VAL A 210 7.87 17.38 -6.34
N THR A 211 7.71 16.93 -7.58
CA THR A 211 7.57 15.52 -7.95
C THR A 211 8.89 14.73 -7.90
N ASP A 212 10.02 15.43 -7.73
CA ASP A 212 11.34 14.84 -7.51
C ASP A 212 11.73 14.81 -6.03
N LEU A 213 10.92 15.40 -5.14
CA LEU A 213 11.12 15.28 -3.71
C LEU A 213 10.93 13.83 -3.26
N GLY A 214 11.67 13.46 -2.24
CA GLY A 214 11.52 12.21 -1.53
C GLY A 214 11.96 12.34 -0.08
N PHE A 215 11.37 11.53 0.79
CA PHE A 215 11.88 11.35 2.14
C PHE A 215 13.00 10.30 2.13
N SER A 216 14.16 10.64 2.67
CA SER A 216 15.30 9.73 2.80
C SER A 216 15.26 8.89 4.08
N GLU A 217 14.58 9.37 5.11
CA GLU A 217 14.48 8.74 6.42
C GLU A 217 13.02 8.48 6.78
N PHE A 218 12.72 7.21 7.03
CA PHE A 218 11.43 6.76 7.52
C PHE A 218 11.58 6.35 8.99
N PRO A 219 10.57 6.64 9.85
CA PRO A 219 10.60 6.21 11.23
C PRO A 219 10.64 4.68 11.31
N GLU A 220 11.31 4.15 12.33
CA GLU A 220 11.27 2.71 12.61
C GLU A 220 9.82 2.27 12.86
N ILE A 221 9.39 1.25 12.12
CA ILE A 221 8.03 0.74 12.21
C ILE A 221 7.96 -0.30 13.33
N VAL A 222 7.20 0.02 14.37
CA VAL A 222 6.84 -0.94 15.41
C VAL A 222 5.62 -1.72 14.94
N TRP A 223 5.85 -2.93 14.41
CA TRP A 223 4.81 -3.79 13.83
C TRP A 223 3.85 -4.37 14.86
#